data_AF-A0A2V5Z915-F1
#
_entry.id   AF-A0A2V5Z915-F1
#
_cell.length_a   1.000
_cell.length_b   1.000
_cell.length_c   1.000
_cell.angle_alpha   90.00
_cell.angle_beta   90.00
_cell.angle_gamma   90.00
#
_symmetry.space_group_name_H-M   'P 1'
#
loop_
_entity.id
_entity.type
_entity.pdbx_description
1 polymer ?
#
loop_
_entity_poly.entity_id
_entity_poly.type
_entity_poly.pdbx_seq_one_letter_code
_entity_poly.pdbx_strand_id
1 'polypeptide(L)'
;FGDEIEAITRFDPLTGHAHESLSVITFFPAKQFVTPADKLNRALRTIREELEQRIVELESQNKLLEAQRLRMRTEYDLEMLQE
;
A
#
# COMPACT_ATOMS: atom_id res chain seq x y z
N PHE A 1 4.49 15.33 30.97
CA PHE A 1 4.76 14.43 29.84
C PHE A 1 3.86 13.20 29.92
N GLY A 2 2.67 13.30 29.34
CA GLY A 2 1.61 12.29 29.34
C GLY A 2 1.03 12.15 27.93
N ASP A 3 -0.31 12.15 27.80
CA ASP A 3 -1.03 11.99 26.53
C ASP A 3 -1.53 13.32 25.91
N GLU A 4 -0.95 14.46 26.32
CA GLU A 4 -1.34 15.80 25.83
C GLU A 4 -0.22 16.48 25.06
N ILE A 5 -0.59 17.20 23.99
CA ILE A 5 0.34 17.99 23.16
C ILE A 5 0.56 19.35 23.85
N GLU A 6 1.78 19.61 24.31
CA GLU A 6 2.15 20.88 24.98
C GLU A 6 2.29 22.06 24.00
N ALA A 7 2.84 21.82 22.80
CA ALA A 7 2.97 22.82 21.75
C ALA A 7 3.16 22.18 20.37
N ILE A 8 2.74 22.89 19.32
CA ILE A 8 3.04 22.56 17.92
C ILE A 8 3.79 23.76 17.32
N THR A 9 4.90 23.49 16.62
CA THR A 9 5.73 24.53 16.01
C THR A 9 6.13 24.12 14.60
N ARG A 10 6.03 25.05 13.65
CA ARG A 10 6.54 24.86 12.29
C ARG A 10 7.92 25.49 12.15
N PHE A 11 8.84 24.77 11.53
CA PHE A 11 10.18 25.26 11.21
C PHE A 11 10.47 25.15 9.71
N ASP A 12 11.40 25.99 9.25
CA ASP A 12 11.97 25.90 7.91
C ASP A 12 13.03 24.79 7.87
N PRO A 13 12.87 23.74 7.05
CA PRO A 13 13.81 22.63 6.97
C PRO A 13 15.19 23.03 6.39
N LEU A 14 15.30 24.15 5.68
CA LEU A 14 16.56 24.61 5.08
C LEU A 14 17.40 25.44 6.06
N THR A 15 16.77 26.31 6.84
CA THR A 15 17.47 27.27 7.73
C THR A 15 17.40 26.87 9.21
N GLY A 16 16.46 25.99 9.59
CA GLY A 16 16.24 25.59 10.96
C GLY A 16 15.50 26.62 11.81
N HIS A 17 15.09 27.76 11.23
CA HIS A 17 14.35 28.77 11.97
C HIS A 17 12.90 28.32 12.21
N ALA A 18 12.46 28.39 13.47
CA ALA A 18 11.07 28.20 13.84
C ALA A 18 10.29 29.47 13.49
N HIS A 19 9.26 29.33 12.66
CA HIS A 19 8.54 30.48 12.10
C HIS A 19 7.20 30.75 12.79
N GLU A 20 6.58 29.76 13.44
CA GLU A 20 5.28 29.96 14.10
C GLU A 20 4.87 28.81 15.04
N SER A 21 4.15 29.12 16.12
CA SER A 21 3.44 28.13 16.94
C SER A 21 2.01 27.95 16.42
N LEU A 22 1.55 26.70 16.33
CA LEU A 22 0.25 26.32 15.76
C LEU A 22 -0.67 25.78 16.85
N SER A 23 -1.96 26.13 16.77
CA SER A 23 -2.99 25.55 17.64
C SER A 23 -3.51 24.20 17.13
N VAL A 24 -3.57 24.02 15.81
CA VAL A 24 -4.03 22.81 15.13
C VAL A 24 -3.24 22.64 13.83
N ILE A 25 -2.97 21.38 13.47
CA ILE A 25 -2.44 21.01 12.15
C ILE A 25 -3.12 19.73 11.67
N THR A 26 -3.36 19.62 10.37
CA THR A 26 -3.88 18.39 9.73
C THR A 26 -2.76 17.73 8.94
N PHE A 27 -2.46 16.47 9.27
CA PHE A 27 -1.54 15.65 8.49
C PHE A 27 -2.33 14.86 7.45
N PHE A 28 -1.99 15.08 6.18
CA PHE A 28 -2.47 14.25 5.08
C PHE A 28 -1.53 13.06 4.87
N PRO A 29 -2.02 11.93 4.35
CA PRO A 29 -1.15 10.81 4.00
C PRO A 29 -0.07 11.22 3.00
N ALA A 30 1.15 10.72 3.20
CA ALA A 30 2.28 11.01 2.31
C ALA A 30 2.18 10.32 0.93
N LYS A 31 1.17 9.46 0.72
CA LYS A 31 0.90 8.73 -0.52
C LYS A 31 -0.54 8.99 -0.96
N GLN A 32 -0.76 9.12 -2.27
CA GLN A 32 -2.09 9.33 -2.87
C GLN A 32 -2.98 8.09 -2.77
N PHE A 33 -2.38 6.90 -2.79
CA PHE A 33 -3.08 5.62 -2.69
C PHE A 33 -2.78 4.97 -1.34
N VAL A 34 -3.70 5.15 -0.39
CA VAL A 34 -3.61 4.51 0.93
C VAL A 34 -4.82 3.61 1.10
N THR A 35 -4.55 2.32 1.25
CA THR A 35 -5.58 1.31 1.48
C THR A 35 -5.47 0.83 2.93
N PRO A 36 -6.57 0.82 3.70
CA PRO A 36 -6.59 0.23 5.03
C PRO A 36 -6.12 -1.25 5.02
N ALA A 37 -5.38 -1.66 6.06
CA ALA A 37 -4.74 -2.97 6.11
C ALA A 37 -5.75 -4.13 6.03
N ASP A 38 -6.93 -3.99 6.62
CA ASP A 38 -8.02 -4.96 6.54
C ASP A 38 -8.52 -5.16 5.11
N LYS A 39 -8.70 -4.07 4.34
CA LYS A 39 -9.09 -4.13 2.93
C LYS A 39 -8.00 -4.74 2.06
N LEU A 40 -6.74 -4.39 2.31
CA LEU A 40 -5.58 -4.95 1.61
C LEU A 40 -5.50 -6.47 1.80
N ASN A 41 -5.61 -6.95 3.05
CA ASN A 41 -5.57 -8.38 3.36
C ASN A 41 -6.69 -9.17 2.67
N ARG A 42 -7.91 -8.60 2.63
CA ARG A 42 -9.02 -9.21 1.90
C ARG A 42 -8.71 -9.28 0.39
N ALA A 43 -8.23 -8.19 -0.19
CA ALA A 43 -7.91 -8.12 -1.62
C ALA A 43 -6.83 -9.11 -2.03
N LEU A 44 -5.74 -9.22 -1.25
CA LEU A 44 -4.66 -10.18 -1.50
C LEU A 44 -5.17 -11.62 -1.57
N ARG A 45 -6.11 -11.99 -0.69
CA ARG A 45 -6.72 -13.32 -0.71
C ARG A 45 -7.55 -13.53 -1.98
N THR A 46 -8.44 -12.60 -2.31
CA THR A 46 -9.32 -12.74 -3.47
C THR A 46 -8.55 -12.75 -4.79
N ILE A 47 -7.47 -11.97 -4.91
CA ILE A 47 -6.62 -11.96 -6.10
C ILE A 47 -5.91 -13.31 -6.27
N ARG A 48 -5.42 -13.94 -5.20
CA ARG A 48 -4.84 -15.29 -5.27
C ARG A 48 -5.86 -16.33 -5.69
N GLU A 49 -7.08 -16.28 -5.13
CA GLU A 49 -8.16 -17.20 -5.49
C GLU A 49 -8.52 -17.09 -6.98
N GLU A 50 -8.60 -15.87 -7.52
CA GLU A 50 -8.85 -15.63 -8.95
C GLU A 50 -7.66 -16.09 -9.83
N LEU A 51 -6.43 -15.83 -9.39
CA LEU A 51 -5.22 -16.24 -10.10
C LEU A 51 -5.19 -17.76 -10.32
N GLU A 52 -5.47 -18.54 -9.27
CA GLU A 52 -5.50 -20.01 -9.36
C GLU A 52 -6.56 -20.49 -10.36
N GLN A 53 -7.77 -19.93 -10.30
CA GLN A 53 -8.84 -20.25 -11.23
C GLN A 53 -8.42 -19.94 -12.68
N ARG A 54 -7.78 -18.78 -12.89
CA ARG A 54 -7.36 -18.34 -14.22
C ARG A 54 -6.23 -19.19 -14.79
N ILE A 55 -5.29 -19.62 -13.94
CA ILE A 55 -4.22 -20.53 -14.35
C ILE A 55 -4.80 -21.87 -14.82
N VAL A 56 -5.70 -22.47 -14.05
CA VAL A 56 -6.38 -23.73 -14.41
C VAL A 56 -7.10 -23.58 -15.75
N GLU A 57 -7.79 -22.45 -15.97
CA GLU A 57 -8.48 -22.18 -17.24
C GLU A 57 -7.48 -22.10 -18.42
N LEU A 58 -6.36 -21.38 -18.27
CA LEU A 58 -5.34 -21.25 -19.31
C LEU A 58 -4.66 -22.59 -19.61
N GLU A 59 -4.31 -23.36 -18.58
CA GLU A 59 -3.73 -24.69 -18.74
C GLU A 59 -4.70 -25.65 -19.44
N SER A 60 -6.00 -25.58 -19.13
CA SER A 60 -7.03 -26.38 -19.82
C SER A 60 -7.15 -26.04 -21.31
N GLN A 61 -6.77 -24.83 -21.70
CA GLN A 61 -6.69 -24.37 -23.10
C GLN A 61 -5.32 -24.61 -23.74
N ASN A 62 -4.41 -25.32 -23.07
CA ASN A 62 -3.04 -25.58 -23.50
C ASN A 62 -2.18 -24.30 -23.66
N LYS A 63 -2.55 -23.21 -22.96
CA LYS A 63 -1.86 -21.91 -22.94
C LYS A 63 -0.86 -21.83 -21.79
N LEU A 64 0.11 -22.74 -21.80
CA LEU A 64 1.05 -22.94 -20.70
C LEU A 64 1.97 -21.72 -20.47
N LEU A 65 2.38 -21.05 -21.55
CA LEU A 65 3.26 -19.88 -21.44
C LEU A 65 2.52 -18.67 -20.86
N GLU A 66 1.27 -18.47 -21.25
CA GLU A 66 0.40 -17.43 -20.71
C GLU A 66 0.10 -17.67 -19.23
N ALA A 67 -0.18 -18.91 -18.85
CA ALA A 67 -0.38 -19.30 -17.45
C ALA A 67 0.87 -18.98 -16.61
N GLN A 68 2.05 -19.38 -17.10
CA GLN A 68 3.31 -19.10 -16.42
C GLN A 68 3.59 -17.58 -16.32
N ARG A 69 3.36 -16.82 -17.40
CA ARG A 69 3.56 -15.37 -17.41
C ARG A 69 2.63 -14.67 -16.41
N LEU A 70 1.37 -15.08 -16.36
CA LEU A 70 0.39 -14.53 -15.43
C LEU A 70 0.80 -14.82 -14.00
N ARG A 71 1.13 -16.07 -13.67
CA ARG A 71 1.58 -16.47 -12.33
C ARG A 71 2.76 -15.62 -11.85
N MET A 72 3.85 -15.58 -12.60
CA MET A 72 5.07 -14.86 -12.19
C MET A 72 4.82 -13.37 -11.96
N ARG A 73 4.02 -12.72 -12.82
CA ARG A 73 3.75 -11.29 -12.68
C ARG A 73 2.87 -11.01 -11.48
N THR A 74 1.78 -11.77 -11.32
CA THR A 74 0.82 -11.54 -10.24
C THR A 74 1.42 -11.87 -8.87
N GLU A 75 2.22 -12.93 -8.74
CA GLU A 75 2.89 -13.26 -7.48
C GLU A 75 3.86 -12.16 -7.03
N TYR A 76 4.69 -11.64 -7.95
CA TYR A 76 5.59 -10.52 -7.66
C TYR A 76 4.82 -9.27 -7.21
N ASP A 77 3.74 -8.91 -7.91
CA ASP A 77 2.94 -7.75 -7.56
C ASP A 77 2.24 -7.93 -6.20
N LEU A 78 1.82 -9.16 -5.85
CA LEU A 78 1.24 -9.48 -4.55
C LEU A 78 2.24 -9.37 -3.40
N GLU A 79 3.48 -9.80 -3.61
CA GLU A 79 4.58 -9.61 -2.63
C GLU A 79 4.84 -8.12 -2.42
N MET A 80 4.90 -7.34 -3.50
CA MET A 80 5.13 -5.91 -3.43
C MET A 80 4.01 -5.11 -2.77
N LEU A 81 2.79 -5.66 -2.76
CA LEU A 81 1.66 -5.09 -2.03
C LEU A 81 1.68 -5.42 -0.53
N GLN A 82 2.44 -6.44 -0.09
CA GLN A 82 2.54 -6.85 1.30
C GLN A 82 3.69 -6.17 2.07
N GLU A 83 4.69 -5.63 1.37
CA GLU A 83 5.76 -4.79 1.94
C GLU A 83 5.30 -3.35 2.26
#